data_AF-A0A9D5KCD4-F1
#
_entry.id   AF-A0A9D5KCD4-F1
#
_cell.length_a   1.000
_cell.length_b   1.000
_cell.length_c   1.000
_cell.angle_alpha   90.00
_cell.angle_beta   90.00
_cell.angle_gamma   90.00
#
_symmetry.space_group_name_H-M   'P 1'
#
loop_
_entity.id
_entity.type
_entity.pdbx_description
1 polymer ?
#
loop_
_entity_poly.entity_id
_entity_poly.type
_entity_poly.pdbx_seq_one_letter_code
_entity_poly.pdbx_strand_id
1 'polypeptide(L)'
;MDKAIEILLSEASVPIRWRVEREILGRDKPETVTRSELAQWPQVIKNLNLLAGDCRFNFLHSSFDYALENICGELHDLGVRMGDGDLDHRIILYLDKLERIKKSDMPFAGFNASIITAAATLVGFEDHPEVQKQVMDRLNFIYEFVEKFDPEVFYIPDPSDMSKIWKGKNEMVNFDIYDSNRGLSLPTIHDLYAWTGITDSVLRQKADKLVSFILSPEYQERIKPGFGTVKVNSGRYRGMGWSVHVPDWNGEPDVMNLSTVFRFMEALIRFKSVKSHPWIKRTLAWLDSFTGEDGLCWIPKDSLKGSSPSYWVTGGRISLEPKPRTYRKRVLEATFRLHLIKRLGS
;
A
#
# COMPACT_ATOMS: atom_id res chain seq x y z
N MET A 1 5.04 -9.00 30.30
CA MET A 1 4.69 -8.64 28.91
C MET A 1 5.13 -7.19 28.73
N ASP A 2 5.39 -6.70 27.52
CA ASP A 2 5.67 -5.27 27.33
C ASP A 2 4.47 -4.45 27.85
N LYS A 3 4.72 -3.44 28.69
CA LYS A 3 3.68 -2.60 29.32
C LYS A 3 2.79 -1.95 28.26
N ALA A 4 3.35 -1.54 27.12
CA ALA A 4 2.57 -0.96 26.02
C ALA A 4 1.59 -1.98 25.44
N ILE A 5 1.98 -3.26 25.34
CA ILE A 5 1.11 -4.33 24.83
C ILE A 5 -0.04 -4.60 25.80
N GLU A 6 0.20 -4.59 27.11
CA GLU A 6 -0.86 -4.73 28.13
C GLU A 6 -1.88 -3.58 28.03
N ILE A 7 -1.39 -2.34 27.82
CA ILE A 7 -2.25 -1.16 27.59
C ILE A 7 -3.05 -1.31 26.30
N LEU A 8 -2.44 -1.74 25.19
CA LEU A 8 -3.15 -1.94 23.93
C LEU A 8 -4.25 -3.00 24.06
N LEU A 9 -3.99 -4.12 24.74
CA LEU A 9 -4.97 -5.19 24.94
C LEU A 9 -6.15 -4.81 25.84
N SER A 10 -5.95 -3.84 26.75
CA SER A 10 -6.97 -3.42 27.71
C SER A 10 -7.75 -2.19 27.27
N GLU A 11 -7.11 -1.23 26.60
CA GLU A 11 -7.70 0.08 26.29
C GLU A 11 -8.03 0.31 24.80
N ALA A 12 -7.41 -0.42 23.87
CA ALA A 12 -7.58 -0.13 22.44
C ALA A 12 -8.89 -0.68 21.88
N SER A 13 -9.27 -0.17 20.70
CA SER A 13 -10.44 -0.65 19.97
C SER A 13 -10.33 -2.13 19.57
N VAL A 14 -11.48 -2.72 19.25
CA VAL A 14 -11.63 -4.12 18.80
C VAL A 14 -10.62 -4.49 17.70
N PRO A 15 -10.47 -3.72 16.60
CA PRO A 15 -9.49 -4.06 15.55
C PRO A 15 -8.04 -4.05 16.04
N ILE A 16 -7.66 -3.09 16.91
CA ILE A 16 -6.30 -3.01 17.43
C ILE A 16 -6.02 -4.20 18.35
N ARG A 17 -6.91 -4.49 19.31
CA ARG A 17 -6.74 -5.63 20.23
C ARG A 17 -6.63 -6.96 19.47
N TRP A 18 -7.51 -7.18 18.50
CA TRP A 18 -7.47 -8.35 17.61
C TRP A 18 -6.11 -8.49 16.91
N ARG A 19 -5.62 -7.41 16.30
CA ARG A 19 -4.36 -7.42 15.55
C ARG A 19 -3.13 -7.51 16.45
N VAL A 20 -3.16 -6.96 17.67
CA VAL A 20 -2.08 -7.14 18.65
C VAL A 20 -1.89 -8.62 18.95
N GLU A 21 -2.98 -9.35 19.23
CA GLU A 21 -2.90 -10.77 19.53
C GLU A 21 -2.41 -11.60 18.32
N ARG A 22 -2.97 -11.34 17.14
CA ARG A 22 -2.64 -12.09 15.91
C ARG A 22 -1.24 -11.77 15.38
N GLU A 23 -0.93 -10.49 15.22
CA GLU A 23 0.23 -10.04 14.42
C GLU A 23 1.45 -9.73 15.28
N ILE A 24 1.26 -9.23 16.51
CA ILE A 24 2.37 -8.91 17.42
C ILE A 24 2.70 -10.10 18.30
N LEU A 25 1.69 -10.69 18.96
CA LEU A 25 1.86 -11.82 19.86
C LEU A 25 1.87 -13.19 19.16
N GLY A 26 1.47 -13.27 17.88
CA GLY A 26 1.48 -14.51 17.10
C GLY A 26 0.46 -15.55 17.56
N ARG A 27 -0.64 -15.14 18.19
CA ARG A 27 -1.68 -16.05 18.68
C ARG A 27 -2.59 -16.44 17.53
N ASP A 28 -2.75 -17.73 17.27
CA ASP A 28 -3.72 -18.20 16.27
C ASP A 28 -5.16 -17.91 16.68
N LYS A 29 -5.46 -18.00 17.98
CA LYS A 29 -6.77 -17.74 18.57
C LYS A 29 -6.67 -16.59 19.57
N PRO A 30 -7.15 -15.37 19.21
CA PRO A 30 -7.21 -14.25 20.14
C PRO A 30 -8.09 -14.56 21.36
N GLU A 31 -7.65 -14.11 22.54
CA GLU A 31 -8.29 -14.34 23.83
C GLU A 31 -9.17 -13.16 24.26
N THR A 32 -8.82 -11.94 23.82
CA THR A 32 -9.45 -10.69 24.29
C THR A 32 -10.56 -10.18 23.38
N VAL A 33 -10.57 -10.63 22.12
CA VAL A 33 -11.55 -10.25 21.11
C VAL A 33 -11.96 -11.49 20.32
N THR A 34 -13.26 -11.75 20.25
CA THR A 34 -13.76 -12.84 19.42
C THR A 34 -13.82 -12.41 17.95
N ARG A 35 -13.75 -13.39 17.04
CA ARG A 35 -13.96 -13.14 15.61
C ARG A 35 -15.32 -12.50 15.32
N SER A 36 -16.36 -12.92 16.06
CA SER A 36 -17.70 -12.35 15.93
C SER A 36 -17.75 -10.89 16.34
N GLU A 37 -17.02 -10.50 17.39
CA GLU A 37 -16.94 -9.11 17.84
C GLU A 37 -16.27 -8.22 16.78
N LEU A 38 -15.21 -8.72 16.13
CA LEU A 38 -14.59 -8.03 14.99
C LEU A 38 -15.55 -7.90 13.80
N ALA A 39 -16.25 -8.97 13.44
CA ALA A 39 -17.19 -8.99 12.32
C ALA A 39 -18.36 -8.01 12.51
N GLN A 40 -18.76 -7.75 13.77
CA GLN A 40 -19.78 -6.78 14.11
C GLN A 40 -19.26 -5.33 14.21
N TRP A 41 -17.97 -5.09 13.97
CA TRP A 41 -17.43 -3.74 14.00
C TRP A 41 -18.03 -2.89 12.86
N PRO A 42 -18.58 -1.69 13.14
CA PRO A 42 -19.34 -0.93 12.14
C PRO A 42 -18.60 -0.68 10.82
N GLN A 43 -17.28 -0.41 10.90
CA GLN A 43 -16.47 -0.17 9.70
C GLN A 43 -16.23 -1.46 8.90
N VAL A 44 -16.15 -2.62 9.56
CA VAL A 44 -16.04 -3.92 8.88
C VAL A 44 -17.32 -4.19 8.08
N ILE A 45 -18.49 -4.06 8.72
CA ILE A 45 -19.80 -4.23 8.07
C ILE A 45 -19.94 -3.27 6.88
N LYS A 46 -19.64 -1.98 7.09
CA LYS A 46 -19.69 -0.97 6.02
C LYS A 46 -18.84 -1.39 4.82
N ASN A 47 -17.58 -1.75 5.07
CA ASN A 47 -16.64 -2.05 4.01
C ASN A 47 -16.96 -3.35 3.27
N LEU A 48 -17.39 -4.40 3.98
CA LEU A 48 -17.88 -5.62 3.35
C LEU A 48 -19.09 -5.35 2.44
N ASN A 49 -20.03 -4.50 2.86
CA ASN A 49 -21.19 -4.13 2.05
C ASN A 49 -20.84 -3.35 0.78
N LEU A 50 -19.70 -2.64 0.76
CA LEU A 50 -19.23 -1.90 -0.42
C LEU A 50 -18.49 -2.78 -1.44
N LEU A 51 -18.02 -3.97 -1.07
CA LEU A 51 -17.41 -4.93 -2.00
C LEU A 51 -18.48 -5.59 -2.88
N ALA A 52 -18.73 -4.98 -4.04
CA ALA A 52 -19.79 -5.37 -4.98
C ALA A 52 -19.30 -6.15 -6.22
N GLY A 53 -17.99 -6.38 -6.37
CA GLY A 53 -17.44 -7.08 -7.54
C GLY A 53 -17.40 -6.23 -8.82
N ASP A 54 -17.47 -4.90 -8.72
CA ASP A 54 -17.40 -3.99 -9.86
C ASP A 54 -15.95 -3.69 -10.25
N CYS A 55 -15.58 -4.00 -11.50
CA CYS A 55 -14.23 -3.83 -12.01
C CYS A 55 -14.06 -2.63 -12.96
N ARG A 56 -15.00 -1.70 -12.99
CA ARG A 56 -14.81 -0.41 -13.69
C ARG A 56 -13.69 0.37 -13.00
N PHE A 57 -12.92 1.16 -13.77
CA PHE A 57 -11.74 1.87 -13.28
C PHE A 57 -11.97 2.60 -11.95
N ASN A 58 -13.02 3.44 -11.83
CA ASN A 58 -13.28 4.20 -10.59
C ASN A 58 -13.67 3.34 -9.37
N PHE A 59 -14.15 2.10 -9.61
CA PHE A 59 -14.48 1.14 -8.55
C PHE A 59 -13.26 0.31 -8.12
N LEU A 60 -12.22 0.25 -8.94
CA LEU A 60 -10.94 -0.30 -8.54
C LEU A 60 -10.05 0.78 -7.91
N HIS A 61 -10.06 1.96 -8.54
CA HIS A 61 -9.10 3.03 -8.33
C HIS A 61 -9.78 4.40 -8.22
N SER A 62 -9.88 4.94 -7.01
CA SER A 62 -10.29 6.33 -6.76
C SER A 62 -10.10 6.70 -5.30
N SER A 63 -10.22 7.98 -4.98
CA SER A 63 -10.17 8.48 -3.59
C SER A 63 -11.47 8.21 -2.80
N PHE A 64 -12.48 7.58 -3.41
CA PHE A 64 -13.78 7.31 -2.78
C PHE A 64 -13.81 6.04 -1.95
N ASP A 65 -14.75 5.98 -1.00
CA ASP A 65 -14.89 4.87 -0.05
C ASP A 65 -15.25 3.54 -0.72
N TYR A 66 -15.84 3.57 -1.92
CA TYR A 66 -16.26 2.37 -2.64
C TYR A 66 -15.16 1.77 -3.54
N ALA A 67 -13.98 2.39 -3.61
CA ALA A 67 -12.89 1.85 -4.43
C ALA A 67 -12.28 0.61 -3.78
N LEU A 68 -12.06 -0.45 -4.55
CA LEU A 68 -11.50 -1.73 -4.09
C LEU A 68 -10.22 -1.54 -3.28
N GLU A 69 -9.28 -0.72 -3.78
CA GLU A 69 -8.01 -0.47 -3.09
C GLU A 69 -8.19 0.13 -1.69
N ASN A 70 -9.23 0.95 -1.51
CA ASN A 70 -9.54 1.57 -0.23
C ASN A 70 -10.29 0.59 0.67
N ILE A 71 -11.28 -0.12 0.13
CA ILE A 71 -12.07 -1.08 0.90
C ILE A 71 -11.20 -2.22 1.42
N CYS A 72 -10.45 -2.88 0.55
CA CYS A 72 -9.57 -3.99 0.95
C CYS A 72 -8.43 -3.53 1.83
N GLY A 73 -7.88 -2.34 1.57
CA GLY A 73 -6.89 -1.73 2.45
C GLY A 73 -7.42 -1.49 3.87
N GLU A 74 -8.61 -0.91 4.00
CA GLU A 74 -9.24 -0.69 5.30
C GLU A 74 -9.62 -2.01 5.98
N LEU A 75 -10.15 -3.00 5.25
CA LEU A 75 -10.41 -4.34 5.80
C LEU A 75 -9.13 -5.03 6.28
N HIS A 76 -8.03 -4.87 5.52
CA HIS A 76 -6.71 -5.32 5.93
C HIS A 76 -6.30 -4.67 7.27
N ASP A 77 -6.42 -3.36 7.36
CA ASP A 77 -6.10 -2.59 8.56
C ASP A 77 -6.97 -2.97 9.77
N LEU A 78 -8.23 -3.35 9.53
CA LEU A 78 -9.16 -3.80 10.56
C LEU A 78 -8.92 -5.26 11.00
N GLY A 79 -8.03 -5.99 10.32
CA GLY A 79 -7.70 -7.38 10.67
C GLY A 79 -8.60 -8.43 10.03
N VAL A 80 -9.41 -8.06 9.03
CA VAL A 80 -10.22 -8.99 8.23
C VAL A 80 -9.31 -9.63 7.17
N ARG A 81 -9.37 -10.96 7.04
CA ARG A 81 -8.51 -11.77 6.17
C ARG A 81 -9.29 -12.93 5.57
N MET A 82 -8.70 -13.60 4.60
CA MET A 82 -9.17 -14.84 3.98
C MET A 82 -9.57 -15.86 5.04
N GLY A 83 -10.65 -16.58 4.75
CA GLY A 83 -11.35 -17.46 5.69
C GLY A 83 -12.49 -16.73 6.41
N ASP A 84 -12.78 -15.48 6.04
CA ASP A 84 -13.99 -14.75 6.42
C ASP A 84 -15.03 -14.88 5.32
N GLY A 85 -16.09 -15.65 5.57
CA GLY A 85 -17.00 -16.08 4.51
C GLY A 85 -17.52 -14.92 3.66
N ASP A 86 -17.90 -13.80 4.28
CA ASP A 86 -18.39 -12.63 3.56
C ASP A 86 -17.31 -11.95 2.72
N LEU A 87 -16.08 -11.85 3.23
CA LEU A 87 -14.94 -11.35 2.45
C LEU A 87 -14.66 -12.29 1.27
N ASP A 88 -14.54 -13.59 1.55
CA ASP A 88 -14.13 -14.61 0.60
C ASP A 88 -15.09 -14.64 -0.60
N HIS A 89 -16.40 -14.70 -0.33
CA HIS A 89 -17.42 -14.66 -1.37
C HIS A 89 -17.32 -13.43 -2.27
N ARG A 90 -16.88 -12.28 -1.73
CA ARG A 90 -16.82 -11.02 -2.47
C ARG A 90 -15.51 -10.83 -3.22
N ILE A 91 -14.38 -11.29 -2.68
CA ILE A 91 -13.07 -11.20 -3.34
C ILE A 91 -13.02 -12.12 -4.57
N ILE A 92 -13.61 -13.31 -4.50
CA ILE A 92 -13.68 -14.24 -5.64
C ILE A 92 -14.31 -13.58 -6.88
N LEU A 93 -15.32 -12.70 -6.72
CA LEU A 93 -15.94 -11.99 -7.83
C LEU A 93 -14.97 -11.11 -8.64
N TYR A 94 -13.89 -10.62 -8.00
CA TYR A 94 -12.84 -9.86 -8.66
C TYR A 94 -11.80 -10.79 -9.30
N LEU A 95 -11.41 -11.85 -8.59
CA LEU A 95 -10.44 -12.83 -9.07
C LEU A 95 -10.93 -13.57 -10.33
N ASP A 96 -12.21 -13.94 -10.38
CA ASP A 96 -12.86 -14.56 -11.56
C ASP A 96 -12.79 -13.68 -12.82
N LYS A 97 -12.58 -12.37 -12.64
CA LYS A 97 -12.53 -11.38 -13.72
C LYS A 97 -11.10 -10.96 -14.07
N LEU A 98 -10.09 -11.38 -13.30
CA LEU A 98 -8.73 -10.86 -13.40
C LEU A 98 -8.13 -11.10 -14.79
N GLU A 99 -8.20 -12.32 -15.30
CA GLU A 99 -7.66 -12.67 -16.62
C GLU A 99 -8.38 -11.93 -17.77
N ARG A 100 -9.69 -11.70 -17.63
CA ARG A 100 -10.46 -10.90 -18.61
C ARG A 100 -10.04 -9.44 -18.58
N ILE A 101 -9.78 -8.88 -17.40
CA ILE A 101 -9.33 -7.49 -17.25
C ILE A 101 -7.95 -7.32 -17.89
N LYS A 102 -7.02 -8.25 -17.67
CA LYS A 102 -5.68 -8.24 -18.29
C LYS A 102 -5.73 -8.16 -19.81
N LYS A 103 -6.70 -8.85 -20.42
CA LYS A 103 -6.89 -8.93 -21.88
C LYS A 103 -7.81 -7.86 -22.46
N SER A 104 -8.36 -6.98 -21.62
CA SER A 104 -9.32 -5.98 -22.10
C SER A 104 -8.62 -4.79 -22.75
N ASP A 105 -9.30 -4.13 -23.69
CA ASP A 105 -8.86 -2.86 -24.29
C ASP A 105 -9.04 -1.66 -23.33
N MET A 106 -9.33 -1.92 -22.05
CA MET A 106 -9.47 -0.85 -21.07
C MET A 106 -8.13 -0.12 -20.90
N PRO A 107 -8.13 1.23 -20.85
CA PRO A 107 -6.95 1.97 -20.47
C PRO A 107 -6.40 1.42 -19.16
N PHE A 108 -5.11 1.13 -19.14
CA PHE A 108 -4.40 0.61 -17.96
C PHE A 108 -4.90 -0.75 -17.46
N ALA A 109 -5.31 -1.66 -18.35
CA ALA A 109 -5.66 -3.04 -18.02
C ALA A 109 -4.66 -3.72 -17.05
N GLY A 110 -3.35 -3.62 -17.34
CA GLY A 110 -2.31 -4.15 -16.46
C GLY A 110 -2.27 -3.51 -15.07
N PHE A 111 -2.51 -2.20 -14.97
CA PHE A 111 -2.59 -1.49 -13.69
C PHE A 111 -3.82 -1.92 -12.88
N ASN A 112 -4.98 -2.03 -13.52
CA ASN A 112 -6.20 -2.52 -12.87
C ASN A 112 -6.03 -3.95 -12.33
N ALA A 113 -5.32 -4.80 -13.07
CA ALA A 113 -4.95 -6.14 -12.60
C ALA A 113 -4.02 -6.08 -11.38
N SER A 114 -3.02 -5.19 -11.37
CA SER A 114 -2.16 -4.97 -10.19
C SER A 114 -2.96 -4.48 -8.98
N ILE A 115 -3.99 -3.64 -9.14
CA ILE A 115 -4.85 -3.20 -8.02
C ILE A 115 -5.61 -4.38 -7.41
N ILE A 116 -6.28 -5.19 -8.24
CA ILE A 116 -7.03 -6.36 -7.78
C ILE A 116 -6.09 -7.33 -7.06
N THR A 117 -4.92 -7.56 -7.63
CA THR A 117 -3.89 -8.44 -7.05
C THR A 117 -3.41 -7.93 -5.71
N ALA A 118 -3.06 -6.65 -5.61
CA ALA A 118 -2.65 -6.02 -4.35
C ALA A 118 -3.75 -6.10 -3.28
N ALA A 119 -5.00 -5.80 -3.65
CA ALA A 119 -6.15 -5.88 -2.76
C ALA A 119 -6.37 -7.31 -2.23
N ALA A 120 -6.31 -8.31 -3.11
CA ALA A 120 -6.44 -9.72 -2.77
C ALA A 120 -5.29 -10.19 -1.85
N THR A 121 -4.04 -9.86 -2.18
CA THR A 121 -2.87 -10.14 -1.34
C THR A 121 -3.01 -9.55 0.06
N LEU A 122 -3.42 -8.28 0.19
CA LEU A 122 -3.57 -7.64 1.50
C LEU A 122 -4.56 -8.38 2.39
N VAL A 123 -5.62 -8.92 1.82
CA VAL A 123 -6.66 -9.63 2.57
C VAL A 123 -6.44 -11.14 2.62
N GLY A 124 -5.25 -11.65 2.29
CA GLY A 124 -4.84 -13.04 2.57
C GLY A 124 -4.98 -14.02 1.40
N PHE A 125 -5.19 -13.55 0.16
CA PHE A 125 -5.32 -14.40 -1.03
C PHE A 125 -4.01 -14.53 -1.83
N GLU A 126 -2.85 -14.33 -1.20
CA GLU A 126 -1.54 -14.43 -1.85
C GLU A 126 -1.26 -15.80 -2.48
N ASP A 127 -1.83 -16.88 -1.93
CA ASP A 127 -1.68 -18.24 -2.45
C ASP A 127 -2.71 -18.62 -3.53
N HIS A 128 -3.64 -17.70 -3.86
CA HIS A 128 -4.59 -17.96 -4.93
C HIS A 128 -3.87 -18.00 -6.30
N PRO A 129 -4.09 -19.02 -7.15
CA PRO A 129 -3.32 -19.22 -8.39
C PRO A 129 -3.27 -18.00 -9.32
N GLU A 130 -4.40 -17.33 -9.50
CA GLU A 130 -4.48 -16.12 -10.35
C GLU A 130 -3.70 -14.93 -9.75
N VAL A 131 -3.66 -14.81 -8.42
CA VAL A 131 -2.88 -13.79 -7.72
C VAL A 131 -1.40 -14.08 -7.88
N GLN A 132 -0.96 -15.32 -7.61
CA GLN A 132 0.44 -15.74 -7.79
C GLN A 132 0.93 -15.53 -9.21
N LYS A 133 0.14 -15.95 -10.21
CA LYS A 133 0.45 -15.76 -11.63
C LYS A 133 0.64 -14.28 -11.96
N GLN A 134 -0.30 -13.41 -11.54
CA GLN A 134 -0.20 -11.98 -11.81
C GLN A 134 0.98 -11.33 -11.09
N VAL A 135 1.25 -11.69 -9.82
CA VAL A 135 2.42 -11.21 -9.07
C VAL A 135 3.71 -11.60 -9.80
N MET A 136 3.84 -12.87 -10.20
CA MET A 136 5.03 -13.38 -10.88
C MET A 136 5.24 -12.72 -12.25
N ASP A 137 4.21 -12.66 -13.09
CA ASP A 137 4.25 -12.01 -14.41
C ASP A 137 4.72 -10.56 -14.26
N ARG A 138 4.11 -9.83 -13.33
CA ARG A 138 4.36 -8.41 -13.07
C ARG A 138 5.76 -8.18 -12.51
N LEU A 139 6.19 -8.99 -11.54
CA LEU A 139 7.50 -8.91 -10.93
C LEU A 139 8.61 -9.16 -11.96
N ASN A 140 8.46 -10.19 -12.80
CA ASN A 140 9.42 -10.50 -13.86
C ASN A 140 9.53 -9.36 -14.86
N PHE A 141 8.39 -8.82 -15.30
CA PHE A 141 8.37 -7.71 -16.25
C PHE A 141 9.06 -6.45 -15.71
N ILE A 142 8.77 -6.04 -14.48
CA ILE A 142 9.44 -4.87 -13.87
C ILE A 142 10.93 -5.15 -13.68
N TYR A 143 11.30 -6.37 -13.27
CA TYR A 143 12.69 -6.77 -13.07
C TYR A 143 13.51 -6.67 -14.36
N GLU A 144 12.99 -7.20 -15.48
CA GLU A 144 13.66 -7.11 -16.78
C GLU A 144 13.85 -5.66 -17.26
N PHE A 145 12.89 -4.79 -16.95
CA PHE A 145 12.98 -3.37 -17.27
C PHE A 145 14.03 -2.65 -16.39
N VAL A 146 14.00 -2.88 -15.08
CA VAL A 146 14.91 -2.23 -14.11
C VAL A 146 16.37 -2.60 -14.36
N GLU A 147 16.66 -3.83 -14.78
CA GLU A 147 18.02 -4.26 -15.16
C GLU A 147 18.60 -3.47 -16.35
N LYS A 148 17.74 -2.80 -17.13
CA LYS A 148 18.12 -1.99 -18.30
C LYS A 148 17.72 -0.53 -18.13
N PHE A 149 17.37 -0.11 -16.91
CA PHE A 149 16.85 1.22 -16.67
C PHE A 149 17.92 2.27 -16.96
N ASP A 150 17.58 3.20 -17.84
CA ASP A 150 18.39 4.37 -18.15
C ASP A 150 17.56 5.63 -17.84
N PRO A 151 17.91 6.40 -16.79
CA PRO A 151 17.17 7.59 -16.42
C PRO A 151 17.26 8.70 -17.48
N GLU A 152 18.29 8.72 -18.33
CA GLU A 152 18.50 9.78 -19.33
C GLU A 152 17.49 9.73 -20.48
N VAL A 153 16.92 8.54 -20.74
CA VAL A 153 15.90 8.34 -21.80
C VAL A 153 14.48 8.25 -21.25
N PHE A 154 14.32 8.36 -19.93
CA PHE A 154 13.02 8.19 -19.26
C PHE A 154 12.07 9.36 -19.54
N TYR A 155 12.60 10.57 -19.61
CA TYR A 155 11.85 11.78 -19.93
C TYR A 155 12.18 12.29 -21.32
N ILE A 156 11.15 12.78 -22.02
CA ILE A 156 11.27 13.39 -23.35
C ILE A 156 10.70 14.81 -23.34
N PRO A 157 11.09 15.67 -24.29
CA PRO A 157 10.45 16.97 -24.46
C PRO A 157 8.95 16.84 -24.73
N ASP A 158 8.17 17.84 -24.30
CA ASP A 158 6.74 17.92 -24.59
C ASP A 158 6.48 17.86 -26.11
N PRO A 159 5.63 16.92 -26.58
CA PRO A 159 5.23 16.86 -27.98
C PRO A 159 4.59 18.18 -28.44
N SER A 160 4.82 18.53 -29.70
CA SER A 160 4.26 19.75 -30.30
C SER A 160 2.72 19.78 -30.28
N ASP A 161 2.07 18.61 -30.29
CA ASP A 161 0.63 18.44 -30.26
C ASP A 161 0.04 18.34 -28.83
N MET A 162 0.87 18.47 -27.79
CA MET A 162 0.40 18.43 -26.40
C MET A 162 -0.46 19.65 -26.07
N SER A 163 -1.65 19.42 -25.52
CA SER A 163 -2.57 20.50 -25.13
C SER A 163 -1.97 21.38 -24.03
N LYS A 164 -2.37 22.66 -24.00
CA LYS A 164 -1.97 23.64 -22.97
C LYS A 164 -2.29 23.22 -21.53
N ILE A 165 -3.24 22.31 -21.34
CA ILE A 165 -3.60 21.81 -20.01
C ILE A 165 -2.50 20.89 -19.43
N TRP A 166 -1.69 20.25 -20.27
CA TRP A 166 -0.63 19.32 -19.86
C TRP A 166 0.77 19.90 -20.01
N LYS A 167 0.97 20.75 -21.03
CA LYS A 167 2.27 21.32 -21.39
C LYS A 167 2.94 22.03 -20.22
N GLY A 168 4.18 21.64 -19.90
CA GLY A 168 5.00 22.21 -18.83
C GLY A 168 4.50 21.95 -17.41
N LYS A 169 3.44 21.15 -17.20
CA LYS A 169 2.95 20.86 -15.84
C LYS A 169 3.69 19.72 -15.16
N ASN A 170 4.06 18.70 -15.93
CA ASN A 170 4.86 17.57 -15.47
C ASN A 170 5.77 17.12 -16.61
N GLU A 171 6.88 16.47 -16.27
CA GLU A 171 7.74 15.81 -17.25
C GLU A 171 6.94 14.82 -18.10
N MET A 172 7.24 14.77 -19.40
CA MET A 172 6.65 13.81 -20.32
C MET A 172 7.45 12.52 -20.25
N VAL A 173 6.79 11.45 -19.82
CA VAL A 173 7.38 10.11 -19.80
C VAL A 173 7.52 9.60 -21.23
N ASN A 174 8.70 9.09 -21.55
CA ASN A 174 8.93 8.38 -22.80
C ASN A 174 8.06 7.12 -22.81
N PHE A 175 7.00 7.08 -23.61
CA PHE A 175 6.14 5.90 -23.64
C PHE A 175 6.74 4.77 -24.52
N ASP A 176 7.72 5.08 -25.38
CA ASP A 176 8.31 4.11 -26.30
C ASP A 176 9.21 3.10 -25.57
N ILE A 177 9.66 3.42 -24.36
CA ILE A 177 10.36 2.46 -23.48
C ILE A 177 9.41 1.49 -22.77
N TYR A 178 8.09 1.62 -22.96
CA TYR A 178 7.08 0.72 -22.40
C TYR A 178 6.57 -0.26 -23.46
N ASP A 179 6.45 -1.53 -23.10
CA ASP A 179 5.66 -2.48 -23.88
C ASP A 179 4.17 -2.17 -23.66
N SER A 180 3.54 -1.59 -24.67
CA SER A 180 2.12 -1.19 -24.66
C SER A 180 1.15 -2.30 -24.22
N ASN A 181 1.54 -3.57 -24.38
CA ASN A 181 0.71 -4.73 -24.00
C ASN A 181 0.94 -5.19 -22.54
N ARG A 182 2.04 -4.78 -21.90
CA ARG A 182 2.42 -5.23 -20.55
C ARG A 182 2.23 -4.17 -19.46
N GLY A 183 1.92 -2.94 -19.85
CA GLY A 183 1.60 -1.85 -18.93
C GLY A 183 2.85 -1.09 -18.44
N LEU A 184 2.77 -0.52 -17.24
CA LEU A 184 3.79 0.39 -16.70
C LEU A 184 5.05 -0.36 -16.29
N SER A 185 6.21 -0.17 -16.92
CA SER A 185 7.44 -0.91 -16.62
C SER A 185 8.10 -0.57 -15.28
N LEU A 186 7.78 0.59 -14.69
CA LEU A 186 8.24 0.95 -13.34
C LEU A 186 7.31 0.41 -12.24
N PRO A 187 7.85 0.14 -11.04
CA PRO A 187 7.06 -0.35 -9.92
C PRO A 187 6.09 0.72 -9.40
N THR A 188 4.84 0.31 -9.20
CA THR A 188 3.80 1.12 -8.56
C THR A 188 3.65 0.76 -7.08
N ILE A 189 2.95 1.61 -6.31
CA ILE A 189 2.64 1.31 -4.91
C ILE A 189 1.81 0.01 -4.76
N HIS A 190 0.96 -0.32 -5.73
CA HIS A 190 0.18 -1.56 -5.73
C HIS A 190 1.07 -2.79 -5.93
N ASP A 191 2.09 -2.68 -6.78
CA ASP A 191 3.07 -3.75 -6.95
C ASP A 191 3.79 -4.03 -5.62
N LEU A 192 4.18 -2.97 -4.88
CA LEU A 192 4.78 -3.12 -3.55
C LEU A 192 3.88 -3.90 -2.58
N TYR A 193 2.58 -3.58 -2.49
CA TYR A 193 1.66 -4.31 -1.62
C TYR A 193 1.48 -5.76 -2.05
N ALA A 194 1.37 -6.02 -3.36
CA ALA A 194 1.28 -7.37 -3.88
C ALA A 194 2.54 -8.21 -3.54
N TRP A 195 3.72 -7.59 -3.54
CA TRP A 195 4.96 -8.27 -3.18
C TRP A 195 5.09 -8.63 -1.70
N THR A 196 4.29 -8.01 -0.82
CA THR A 196 4.33 -8.33 0.61
C THR A 196 3.90 -9.76 0.92
N GLY A 197 3.07 -10.36 0.04
CA GLY A 197 2.59 -11.75 0.13
C GLY A 197 3.50 -12.78 -0.54
N ILE A 198 4.64 -12.39 -1.13
CA ILE A 198 5.55 -13.36 -1.76
C ILE A 198 6.25 -14.19 -0.68
N THR A 199 5.98 -15.49 -0.69
CA THR A 199 6.59 -16.51 0.18
C THR A 199 7.71 -17.29 -0.51
N ASP A 200 7.66 -17.45 -1.84
CA ASP A 200 8.73 -18.09 -2.61
C ASP A 200 10.06 -17.32 -2.50
N SER A 201 11.12 -18.03 -2.14
CA SER A 201 12.42 -17.43 -1.86
C SER A 201 13.08 -16.77 -3.08
N VAL A 202 12.89 -17.31 -4.29
CA VAL A 202 13.48 -16.79 -5.53
C VAL A 202 12.77 -15.51 -5.94
N LEU A 203 11.42 -15.53 -5.95
CA LEU A 203 10.61 -14.36 -6.19
C LEU A 203 10.85 -13.29 -5.11
N ARG A 204 11.06 -13.69 -3.86
CA ARG A 204 11.34 -12.75 -2.76
C ARG A 204 12.67 -12.03 -2.96
N GLN A 205 13.72 -12.71 -3.41
CA GLN A 205 14.99 -12.07 -3.77
C GLN A 205 14.84 -11.09 -4.92
N LYS A 206 14.03 -11.43 -5.92
CA LYS A 206 13.72 -10.54 -7.05
C LYS A 206 12.98 -9.27 -6.59
N ALA A 207 11.97 -9.43 -5.75
CA ALA A 207 11.25 -8.30 -5.14
C ALA A 207 12.19 -7.44 -4.27
N ASP A 208 13.08 -8.05 -3.49
CA ASP A 208 14.06 -7.33 -2.67
C ASP A 208 15.01 -6.46 -3.50
N LYS A 209 15.45 -6.94 -4.66
CA LYS A 209 16.24 -6.16 -5.63
C LYS A 209 15.46 -4.98 -6.17
N LEU A 210 14.19 -5.16 -6.54
CA LEU A 210 13.34 -4.07 -6.99
C LEU A 210 13.08 -3.03 -5.90
N VAL A 211 12.90 -3.47 -4.66
CA VAL A 211 12.79 -2.56 -3.51
C VAL A 211 14.11 -1.84 -3.25
N SER A 212 15.25 -2.49 -3.45
CA SER A 212 16.57 -1.83 -3.39
C SER A 212 16.70 -0.75 -4.48
N PHE A 213 16.19 -1.00 -5.69
CA PHE A 213 16.14 -0.01 -6.75
C PHE A 213 15.20 1.16 -6.40
N ILE A 214 14.02 0.88 -5.86
CA ILE A 214 13.12 1.93 -5.34
C ILE A 214 13.83 2.82 -4.32
N LEU A 215 14.64 2.23 -3.44
CA LEU A 215 15.41 2.97 -2.43
C LEU A 215 16.73 3.56 -2.96
N SER A 216 16.97 3.59 -4.27
CA SER A 216 18.20 4.17 -4.81
C SER A 216 18.02 5.67 -5.11
N PRO A 217 19.10 6.49 -5.06
CA PRO A 217 19.03 7.88 -5.51
C PRO A 217 18.57 8.01 -6.96
N GLU A 218 18.92 7.05 -7.82
CA GLU A 218 18.46 7.02 -9.21
C GLU A 218 16.93 7.00 -9.28
N TYR A 219 16.25 6.21 -8.44
CA TYR A 219 14.79 6.23 -8.39
C TYR A 219 14.26 7.48 -7.68
N GLN A 220 14.72 7.75 -6.44
CA GLN A 220 14.11 8.78 -5.58
C GLN A 220 14.38 10.23 -6.03
N GLU A 221 15.43 10.47 -6.82
CA GLU A 221 15.84 11.82 -7.22
C GLU A 221 15.71 12.08 -8.72
N ARG A 222 15.96 11.06 -9.57
CA ARG A 222 15.87 11.24 -11.04
C ARG A 222 14.46 11.06 -11.55
N ILE A 223 13.67 10.19 -10.94
CA ILE A 223 12.27 9.98 -11.31
C ILE A 223 11.42 10.97 -10.52
N LYS A 224 10.46 11.64 -11.17
CA LYS A 224 9.55 12.57 -10.50
C LYS A 224 8.44 11.80 -9.77
N PRO A 225 8.00 12.28 -8.58
CA PRO A 225 6.81 11.76 -7.94
C PRO A 225 5.58 11.74 -8.87
N GLY A 226 4.90 10.59 -8.92
CA GLY A 226 3.80 10.34 -9.85
C GLY A 226 4.24 10.00 -11.28
N PHE A 227 5.53 9.78 -11.51
CA PHE A 227 6.22 9.53 -12.78
C PHE A 227 6.14 10.64 -13.82
N GLY A 228 4.99 11.28 -14.03
CA GLY A 228 4.80 12.34 -15.00
C GLY A 228 3.54 12.14 -15.86
N THR A 229 3.56 12.74 -17.06
CA THR A 229 2.49 12.64 -18.05
C THR A 229 2.84 11.62 -19.12
N VAL A 230 1.86 10.82 -19.57
CA VAL A 230 2.01 9.86 -20.67
C VAL A 230 0.95 10.13 -21.74
N LYS A 231 1.28 9.84 -23.00
CA LYS A 231 0.32 9.81 -24.11
C LYS A 231 -0.13 8.37 -24.31
N VAL A 232 -1.39 8.07 -24.02
CA VAL A 232 -1.95 6.72 -24.21
C VAL A 232 -2.36 6.50 -25.67
N ASN A 233 -2.54 5.25 -26.09
CA ASN A 233 -2.86 4.85 -27.48
C ASN A 233 -4.04 5.62 -28.11
N SER A 234 -5.01 6.09 -27.31
CA SER A 234 -6.09 6.97 -27.78
C SER A 234 -5.66 8.39 -28.20
N GLY A 235 -4.37 8.71 -28.14
CA GLY A 235 -3.80 10.05 -28.34
C GLY A 235 -3.98 11.00 -27.15
N ARG A 236 -4.70 10.59 -26.10
CA ARG A 236 -4.96 11.40 -24.90
C ARG A 236 -3.76 11.40 -23.95
N TYR A 237 -3.57 12.53 -23.28
CA TYR A 237 -2.58 12.68 -22.22
C TYR A 237 -3.19 12.36 -20.85
N ARG A 238 -2.43 11.66 -20.00
CA ARG A 238 -2.83 11.26 -18.64
C ARG A 238 -1.64 11.33 -17.70
N GLY A 239 -1.87 11.66 -16.43
CA GLY A 239 -0.88 11.43 -15.38
C GLY A 239 -0.76 9.93 -15.09
N MET A 240 0.46 9.42 -14.94
CA MET A 240 0.72 8.00 -14.68
C MET A 240 0.46 7.65 -13.20
N GLY A 241 0.90 8.51 -12.28
CA GLY A 241 0.66 8.40 -10.84
C GLY A 241 1.38 7.22 -10.16
N TRP A 242 1.21 7.11 -8.83
CA TRP A 242 1.48 5.89 -8.03
C TRP A 242 2.93 5.38 -7.96
N SER A 243 3.90 6.25 -8.24
CA SER A 243 5.31 5.98 -7.96
C SER A 243 5.58 5.69 -6.48
N VAL A 244 6.57 4.87 -6.19
CA VAL A 244 6.97 4.49 -4.82
C VAL A 244 8.04 5.45 -4.30
N HIS A 245 7.72 6.75 -4.18
CA HIS A 245 8.61 7.70 -3.52
C HIS A 245 8.43 7.57 -2.02
N VAL A 246 9.52 7.28 -1.30
CA VAL A 246 9.42 7.12 0.15
C VAL A 246 9.29 8.50 0.80
N PRO A 247 8.43 8.64 1.83
CA PRO A 247 8.26 9.91 2.51
C PRO A 247 9.57 10.35 3.13
N ASP A 248 9.86 11.64 3.03
CA ASP A 248 10.98 12.30 3.71
C ASP A 248 12.36 11.70 3.35
N TRP A 249 12.51 11.23 2.10
CA TRP A 249 13.74 10.62 1.56
C TRP A 249 15.01 11.36 2.00
N ASN A 250 15.09 12.66 1.67
CA ASN A 250 16.22 13.55 1.93
C ASN A 250 16.03 14.46 3.17
N GLY A 251 15.02 14.20 4.01
CA GLY A 251 14.64 15.08 5.11
C GLY A 251 14.50 14.39 6.47
N GLU A 252 14.25 15.20 7.49
CA GLU A 252 13.64 14.71 8.73
C GLU A 252 12.19 14.34 8.46
N PRO A 253 11.66 13.26 9.05
CA PRO A 253 10.27 12.89 8.84
C PRO A 253 9.31 14.01 9.27
N ASP A 254 8.35 14.34 8.40
CA ASP A 254 7.33 15.34 8.71
C ASP A 254 6.21 14.70 9.54
N VAL A 255 6.01 15.22 10.74
CA VAL A 255 4.95 14.77 11.63
C VAL A 255 3.55 14.92 11.02
N MET A 256 3.35 15.88 10.11
CA MET A 256 2.09 16.04 9.37
C MET A 256 1.87 14.95 8.33
N ASN A 257 2.92 14.23 7.95
CA ASN A 257 2.91 13.13 6.98
C ASN A 257 2.98 11.74 7.65
N LEU A 258 2.83 11.67 8.98
CA LEU A 258 3.01 10.45 9.76
C LEU A 258 2.16 9.26 9.27
N SER A 259 0.97 9.54 8.73
CA SER A 259 0.10 8.51 8.16
C SER A 259 0.72 7.82 6.95
N THR A 260 1.35 8.59 6.06
CA THR A 260 2.09 8.07 4.90
C THR A 260 3.34 7.33 5.37
N VAL A 261 4.06 7.87 6.35
CA VAL A 261 5.26 7.26 6.94
C VAL A 261 4.95 5.86 7.45
N PHE A 262 3.95 5.71 8.34
CA PHE A 262 3.58 4.38 8.85
C PHE A 262 3.18 3.42 7.73
N ARG A 263 2.37 3.89 6.77
CA ARG A 263 1.92 3.04 5.66
C ARG A 263 3.09 2.50 4.83
N PHE A 264 4.04 3.35 4.48
CA PHE A 264 5.23 2.94 3.72
C PHE A 264 6.13 2.02 4.54
N MET A 265 6.33 2.31 5.83
CA MET A 265 7.13 1.45 6.71
C MET A 265 6.53 0.04 6.84
N GLU A 266 5.21 -0.08 7.06
CA GLU A 266 4.52 -1.37 7.19
C GLU A 266 4.66 -2.26 5.93
N ALA A 267 4.69 -1.64 4.75
CA ALA A 267 4.90 -2.33 3.48
C ALA A 267 6.38 -2.70 3.26
N LEU A 268 7.28 -1.73 3.44
CA LEU A 268 8.69 -1.85 3.06
C LEU A 268 9.54 -2.63 4.06
N ILE A 269 9.29 -2.55 5.37
CA ILE A 269 10.16 -3.15 6.40
C ILE A 269 10.34 -4.68 6.25
N ARG A 270 9.44 -5.32 5.49
CA ARG A 270 9.45 -6.75 5.16
C ARG A 270 10.61 -7.15 4.24
N PHE A 271 11.22 -6.22 3.52
CA PHE A 271 12.29 -6.48 2.57
C PHE A 271 13.67 -6.30 3.23
N LYS A 272 14.61 -7.19 2.90
CA LYS A 272 15.95 -7.21 3.48
C LYS A 272 16.71 -5.92 3.16
N SER A 273 16.61 -5.45 1.92
CA SER A 273 17.22 -4.19 1.47
C SER A 273 16.78 -3.00 2.32
N VAL A 274 15.51 -2.99 2.76
CA VAL A 274 14.94 -1.94 3.62
C VAL A 274 15.51 -2.02 5.02
N LYS A 275 15.55 -3.21 5.66
CA LYS A 275 15.96 -3.37 7.08
C LYS A 275 17.31 -2.71 7.42
N SER A 276 18.25 -2.70 6.48
CA SER A 276 19.57 -2.05 6.65
C SER A 276 19.65 -0.61 6.17
N HIS A 277 18.64 -0.12 5.43
CA HIS A 277 18.69 1.15 4.72
C HIS A 277 18.73 2.36 5.68
N PRO A 278 19.50 3.43 5.38
CA PRO A 278 19.55 4.63 6.23
C PRO A 278 18.19 5.27 6.48
N TRP A 279 17.32 5.33 5.46
CA TRP A 279 15.96 5.87 5.59
C TRP A 279 15.19 5.19 6.72
N ILE A 280 15.08 3.85 6.75
CA ILE A 280 14.27 3.17 7.77
C ILE A 280 14.85 3.36 9.18
N LYS A 281 16.17 3.40 9.32
CA LYS A 281 16.84 3.59 10.61
C LYS A 281 16.59 4.98 11.16
N ARG A 282 16.70 6.02 10.32
CA ARG A 282 16.38 7.39 10.70
C ARG A 282 14.90 7.51 11.10
N THR A 283 14.00 6.95 10.30
CA THR A 283 12.56 7.02 10.56
C THR A 283 12.17 6.28 11.84
N LEU A 284 12.74 5.10 12.11
CA LEU A 284 12.53 4.38 13.37
C LEU A 284 13.06 5.17 14.57
N ALA A 285 14.27 5.73 14.49
CA ALA A 285 14.83 6.55 15.57
C ALA A 285 13.96 7.79 15.86
N TRP A 286 13.44 8.43 14.80
CA TRP A 286 12.49 9.52 14.93
C TRP A 286 11.18 9.09 15.58
N LEU A 287 10.59 7.95 15.19
CA LEU A 287 9.39 7.40 15.86
C LEU A 287 9.64 7.05 17.33
N ASP A 288 10.82 6.49 17.62
CA ASP A 288 11.23 6.14 18.98
C ASP A 288 11.38 7.38 19.88
N SER A 289 11.70 8.56 19.32
CA SER A 289 11.71 9.83 20.06
C SER A 289 10.35 10.24 20.64
N PHE A 290 9.25 9.71 20.10
CA PHE A 290 7.90 9.91 20.66
C PHE A 290 7.51 8.83 21.68
N THR A 291 8.36 7.83 21.92
CA THR A 291 8.04 6.73 22.82
C THR A 291 8.37 7.11 24.26
N GLY A 292 7.34 7.11 25.12
CA GLY A 292 7.48 7.41 26.54
C GLY A 292 8.03 6.23 27.36
N GLU A 293 8.30 6.45 28.64
CA GLU A 293 8.73 5.41 29.59
C GLU A 293 7.69 4.28 29.76
N ASP A 294 6.42 4.56 29.45
CA ASP A 294 5.34 3.57 29.43
C ASP A 294 5.27 2.74 28.14
N GLY A 295 6.18 3.00 27.19
CA GLY A 295 6.25 2.34 25.89
C GLY A 295 5.21 2.86 24.87
N LEU A 296 4.43 3.88 25.22
CA LEU A 296 3.44 4.46 24.31
C LEU A 296 4.05 5.51 23.38
N CYS A 297 3.57 5.55 22.14
CA CYS A 297 4.01 6.50 21.12
C CYS A 297 3.17 7.79 21.18
N TRP A 298 3.68 8.81 21.88
CA TRP A 298 3.05 10.09 22.15
C TRP A 298 3.24 11.09 21.00
N ILE A 299 2.58 10.83 19.89
CA ILE A 299 2.61 11.67 18.68
C ILE A 299 1.81 12.98 18.84
N PRO A 300 2.13 14.06 18.12
CA PRO A 300 1.31 15.27 18.12
C PRO A 300 -0.14 15.02 17.69
N LYS A 301 -1.09 15.75 18.30
CA LYS A 301 -2.55 15.56 18.12
C LYS A 301 -3.01 15.55 16.65
N ASP A 302 -2.30 16.25 15.79
CA ASP A 302 -2.65 16.48 14.38
C ASP A 302 -1.92 15.60 13.36
N SER A 303 -1.07 14.66 13.80
CA SER A 303 -0.18 13.87 12.94
C SER A 303 -0.84 12.68 12.23
N LEU A 304 -1.78 12.00 12.88
CA LEU A 304 -2.57 10.90 12.29
C LEU A 304 -3.92 11.40 11.79
N LYS A 305 -3.96 12.15 10.68
CA LYS A 305 -5.22 12.61 10.07
C LYS A 305 -5.69 11.63 8.99
N GLY A 306 -6.69 10.83 9.31
CA GLY A 306 -7.48 10.14 8.28
C GLY A 306 -8.45 11.11 7.62
N SER A 307 -8.39 11.25 6.30
CA SER A 307 -9.31 12.06 5.50
C SER A 307 -10.03 11.20 4.46
N SER A 308 -11.30 11.51 4.21
CA SER A 308 -12.04 11.02 3.04
C SER A 308 -12.64 12.25 2.35
N PRO A 309 -12.51 12.38 1.02
CA PRO A 309 -11.89 11.42 0.09
C PRO A 309 -10.36 11.42 0.16
N SER A 310 -9.74 10.24 0.13
CA SER A 310 -8.29 10.03 0.08
C SER A 310 -7.96 8.60 -0.32
N TYR A 311 -6.69 8.28 -0.55
CA TYR A 311 -6.24 6.94 -0.92
C TYR A 311 -5.65 6.19 0.28
N TRP A 312 -6.04 4.93 0.44
CA TRP A 312 -5.51 4.07 1.49
C TRP A 312 -4.02 3.80 1.31
N VAL A 313 -3.61 3.56 0.05
CA VAL A 313 -2.24 3.22 -0.34
C VAL A 313 -1.22 4.30 0.05
N THR A 314 -1.64 5.54 0.25
CA THR A 314 -0.81 6.68 0.72
C THR A 314 -1.06 7.04 2.19
N GLY A 315 -1.71 6.17 2.97
CA GLY A 315 -1.99 6.43 4.39
C GLY A 315 -3.16 7.39 4.65
N GLY A 316 -3.85 7.89 3.62
CA GLY A 316 -4.98 8.82 3.80
C GLY A 316 -6.16 8.24 4.58
N ARG A 317 -6.26 6.91 4.64
CA ARG A 317 -7.31 6.13 5.31
C ARG A 317 -6.76 5.24 6.43
N ILE A 318 -5.68 5.66 7.09
CA ILE A 318 -4.97 4.84 8.07
C ILE A 318 -5.71 4.63 9.41
N SER A 319 -6.85 5.30 9.63
CA SER A 319 -7.48 5.26 10.95
C SER A 319 -8.15 3.91 11.24
N LEU A 320 -7.85 3.35 12.41
CA LEU A 320 -8.45 2.09 12.88
C LEU A 320 -9.73 2.29 13.71
N GLU A 321 -10.05 3.55 14.03
CA GLU A 321 -11.15 3.89 14.92
C GLU A 321 -12.18 4.84 14.28
N PRO A 322 -13.48 4.67 14.61
CA PRO A 322 -14.52 5.60 14.23
C PRO A 322 -14.23 7.03 14.68
N LYS A 323 -14.69 8.00 13.89
CA LYS A 323 -14.66 9.42 14.24
C LYS A 323 -15.83 9.77 15.17
N PRO A 324 -15.67 10.75 16.09
CA PRO A 324 -14.45 11.50 16.38
C PRO A 324 -13.44 10.70 17.23
N ARG A 325 -12.13 10.92 17.01
CA ARG A 325 -11.05 10.29 17.79
C ARG A 325 -10.57 11.22 18.91
N THR A 326 -10.45 10.67 20.12
CA THR A 326 -9.76 11.35 21.23
C THR A 326 -8.24 11.35 20.99
N TYR A 327 -7.49 12.13 21.78
CA TYR A 327 -6.03 12.10 21.70
C TYR A 327 -5.47 10.72 22.11
N ARG A 328 -6.00 10.14 23.20
CA ARG A 328 -5.62 8.80 23.68
C ARG A 328 -5.74 7.73 22.59
N LYS A 329 -6.84 7.72 21.84
CA LYS A 329 -7.06 6.78 20.73
C LYS A 329 -6.01 6.90 19.62
N ARG A 330 -5.54 8.11 19.32
CA ARG A 330 -4.43 8.31 18.37
C ARG A 330 -3.10 7.77 18.91
N VAL A 331 -2.82 7.96 20.19
CA VAL A 331 -1.63 7.41 20.86
C VAL A 331 -1.65 5.88 20.80
N LEU A 332 -2.79 5.24 21.10
CA LEU A 332 -2.93 3.78 21.01
C LEU A 332 -2.75 3.28 19.57
N GLU A 333 -3.34 3.96 18.58
CA GLU A 333 -3.17 3.63 17.15
C GLU A 333 -1.70 3.74 16.69
N ALA A 334 -1.01 4.83 17.05
CA ALA A 334 0.40 5.02 16.74
C ALA A 334 1.30 3.99 17.43
N THR A 335 1.00 3.71 18.69
CA THR A 335 1.71 2.69 19.48
C THR A 335 1.59 1.32 18.82
N PHE A 336 0.39 0.92 18.44
CA PHE A 336 0.15 -0.32 17.72
C PHE A 336 0.96 -0.39 16.41
N ARG A 337 0.91 0.65 15.58
CA ARG A 337 1.64 0.67 14.30
C ARG A 337 3.14 0.59 14.48
N LEU A 338 3.71 1.32 15.44
CA LEU A 338 5.13 1.24 15.76
C LEU A 338 5.54 -0.18 16.17
N HIS A 339 4.76 -0.84 17.05
CA HIS A 339 5.05 -2.22 17.46
C HIS A 339 4.89 -3.21 16.31
N LEU A 340 3.89 -3.03 15.46
CA LEU A 340 3.72 -3.84 14.25
C LEU A 340 4.92 -3.70 13.31
N ILE A 341 5.38 -2.47 13.04
CA ILE A 341 6.56 -2.22 12.20
C ILE A 341 7.80 -2.89 12.79
N LYS A 342 8.04 -2.73 14.10
CA LYS A 342 9.16 -3.41 14.79
C LYS A 342 9.06 -4.93 14.67
N ARG A 343 7.86 -5.50 14.79
CA ARG A 343 7.62 -6.94 14.64
C ARG A 343 7.85 -7.43 13.21
N LEU A 344 7.45 -6.66 12.20
CA LEU A 344 7.72 -6.98 10.80
C LEU A 344 9.20 -6.83 10.44
N GLY A 345 9.92 -5.98 11.17
CA GLY A 345 11.36 -5.74 11.01
C GLY A 345 12.27 -6.73 11.71
N SER A 346 11.82 -7.36 12.81
CA SER A 346 12.51 -8.51 13.43
C SER A 346 12.54 -9.68 12.44
#